data_AF-A0A934H9W2-F1
#
_entry.id   AF-A0A934H9W2-F1
#
_cell.length_a   1.000
_cell.length_b   1.000
_cell.length_c   1.000
_cell.angle_alpha   90.00
_cell.angle_beta   90.00
_cell.angle_gamma   90.00
#
_symmetry.space_group_name_H-M   'P 1'
#
loop_
_entity.id
_entity.type
_entity.pdbx_description
1 polymer ?
#
loop_
_entity_poly.entity_id
_entity_poly.type
_entity_poly.pdbx_seq_one_letter_code
_entity_poly.pdbx_strand_id
1 'polypeptide(L)'
;MQNEERELIVNAVNQIMIQRAKTQASLSNALKEFSARLFSGLENVLDELDSKGVPGVGKYRRLVHPAGSGMEGFQMFVEDWSVIFVPLLGFARPNPQDEARITTAQFKEPCARIAVFLTDNPQGNAFYDFLIFQDHSWFAWGYGWPKQQSDIENTDFEGLAVDLVHGFISDIFVTWNVRDTTSLTVALDPKKHPYIFGLPGEERQSGS
;
A
#
# COMPACT_ATOMS: atom_id res chain seq x y z
N MET A 1 -31.56 20.01 24.07
CA MET A 1 -30.09 20.16 24.06
C MET A 1 -29.77 21.52 24.64
N GLN A 2 -29.17 21.54 25.83
CA GLN A 2 -28.69 22.78 26.46
C GLN A 2 -27.46 23.30 25.67
N ASN A 3 -27.28 24.63 25.57
CA ASN A 3 -26.20 25.23 24.77
C ASN A 3 -24.80 24.71 25.15
N GLU A 4 -24.58 24.38 26.42
CA GLU A 4 -23.32 23.81 26.93
C GLU A 4 -23.05 22.39 26.39
N GLU A 5 -24.09 21.54 26.31
CA GLU A 5 -24.00 20.19 25.74
C GLU A 5 -23.63 20.23 24.26
N ARG A 6 -24.21 21.19 23.52
CA ARG A 6 -23.88 21.43 22.11
C ARG A 6 -22.42 21.89 21.94
N GLU A 7 -21.94 22.78 22.80
CA GLU A 7 -20.58 23.30 22.75
C GLU A 7 -19.53 22.21 23.05
N LEU A 8 -19.80 21.34 24.03
CA LEU A 8 -18.97 20.17 24.32
C LEU A 8 -18.89 19.22 23.12
N ILE A 9 -20.02 18.94 22.47
CA ILE A 9 -20.06 18.09 21.27
C ILE A 9 -19.25 18.72 20.13
N VAL A 10 -19.42 20.01 19.86
CA VAL A 10 -18.68 20.71 18.79
C VAL A 10 -17.18 20.69 19.07
N ASN A 11 -16.76 20.91 20.31
CA ASN A 11 -15.36 20.84 20.70
C ASN A 11 -14.79 19.42 20.54
N ALA A 12 -15.53 18.39 20.94
CA ALA A 12 -15.12 16.99 20.75
C ALA A 12 -14.97 16.64 19.25
N VAL A 13 -15.93 17.05 18.41
CA VAL A 13 -15.86 16.86 16.96
C VAL A 13 -14.65 17.57 16.37
N ASN A 14 -14.39 18.82 16.78
CA ASN A 14 -13.23 19.57 16.30
C ASN A 14 -11.91 18.88 16.65
N GLN A 15 -11.77 18.36 17.88
CA GLN A 15 -10.57 17.60 18.29
C GLN A 15 -10.39 16.33 17.44
N ILE A 16 -11.47 15.61 17.16
CA ILE A 16 -11.44 14.42 16.29
C ILE A 16 -10.97 14.80 14.88
N MET A 17 -11.48 15.90 14.31
CA MET A 17 -11.11 16.34 12.97
C MET A 17 -9.65 16.81 12.88
N ILE A 18 -9.15 17.52 13.89
CA ILE A 18 -7.74 17.90 13.99
C ILE A 18 -6.86 16.66 14.06
N GLN A 19 -7.22 15.67 14.88
CA GLN A 19 -6.45 14.44 14.99
C GLN A 19 -6.43 13.65 13.68
N ARG A 20 -7.56 13.56 12.97
CA ARG A 20 -7.64 12.92 11.64
C ARG A 20 -6.72 13.61 10.63
N ALA A 21 -6.71 14.95 10.60
CA ALA A 21 -5.83 15.70 9.71
C ALA A 21 -4.34 15.45 10.01
N LYS A 22 -3.96 15.37 11.29
CA LYS A 22 -2.60 15.02 11.72
C LYS A 22 -2.22 13.60 11.29
N THR A 23 -3.09 12.62 11.56
CA THR A 23 -2.87 11.23 11.15
C THR A 23 -2.73 11.11 9.63
N GLN A 24 -3.58 11.82 8.88
CA GLN A 24 -3.50 11.85 7.42
C GLN A 24 -2.15 12.39 6.93
N ALA A 25 -1.70 13.52 7.47
CA ALA A 25 -0.41 14.09 7.09
C ALA A 25 0.75 13.13 7.43
N SER A 26 0.72 12.50 8.61
CA SER A 26 1.74 11.53 9.04
C SER A 26 1.83 10.34 8.09
N LEU A 27 0.69 9.68 7.82
CA LEU A 27 0.65 8.52 6.94
C LEU A 27 0.98 8.86 5.49
N SER A 28 0.58 10.04 4.99
CA SER A 28 0.97 10.48 3.65
C SER A 28 2.48 10.69 3.53
N ASN A 29 3.13 11.24 4.56
CA ASN A 29 4.58 11.38 4.58
C ASN A 29 5.28 10.02 4.63
N ALA A 30 4.83 9.13 5.53
CA ALA A 30 5.38 7.78 5.66
C ALA A 30 5.22 6.98 4.36
N LEU A 31 4.06 7.06 3.69
CA LEU A 31 3.81 6.41 2.40
C LEU A 31 4.75 6.93 1.30
N LYS A 32 4.93 8.24 1.22
CA LYS A 32 5.83 8.87 0.25
C LYS A 32 7.28 8.44 0.49
N GLU A 33 7.72 8.42 1.74
CA GLU A 33 9.07 8.00 2.09
C GLU A 33 9.29 6.52 1.81
N PHE A 34 8.39 5.65 2.28
CA PHE A 34 8.47 4.21 2.08
C PHE A 34 8.49 3.87 0.57
N SER A 35 7.57 4.42 -0.21
CA SER A 35 7.50 4.16 -1.65
C SER A 35 8.74 4.66 -2.38
N ALA A 36 9.27 5.84 -2.06
CA ALA A 36 10.49 6.35 -2.67
C ALA A 36 11.69 5.42 -2.42
N ARG A 37 11.89 4.99 -1.17
CA ARG A 37 13.00 4.09 -0.80
C ARG A 37 12.84 2.69 -1.40
N LEU A 38 11.65 2.10 -1.31
CA LEU A 38 11.35 0.79 -1.90
C LEU A 38 11.58 0.79 -3.41
N PHE A 39 11.04 1.78 -4.12
CA PHE A 39 11.15 1.82 -5.57
C PHE A 39 12.59 2.09 -6.01
N SER A 40 13.35 2.92 -5.29
CA SER A 40 14.78 3.09 -5.58
C SER A 40 15.56 1.78 -5.37
N GLY A 41 15.22 1.00 -4.35
CA GLY A 41 15.79 -0.33 -4.13
C GLY A 41 15.47 -1.29 -5.28
N LEU A 42 14.21 -1.31 -5.74
CA LEU A 42 13.80 -2.13 -6.90
C LEU A 42 14.54 -1.72 -8.18
N GLU A 43 14.69 -0.42 -8.42
CA GLU A 43 15.44 0.11 -9.57
C GLU A 43 16.89 -0.38 -9.56
N ASN A 44 17.58 -0.22 -8.43
CA ASN A 44 18.97 -0.65 -8.28
C ASN A 44 19.14 -2.16 -8.56
N VAL A 45 18.24 -3.00 -8.01
CA VAL A 45 18.29 -4.45 -8.21
C VAL A 45 18.03 -4.81 -9.68
N LEU A 46 17.05 -4.18 -10.32
CA LEU A 46 16.75 -4.44 -11.72
C LEU A 46 17.88 -3.97 -12.66
N ASP A 47 18.50 -2.82 -12.37
CA ASP A 47 19.68 -2.33 -13.09
C ASP A 47 20.88 -3.27 -12.89
N GLU A 48 21.06 -3.84 -11.70
CA GLU A 48 22.09 -4.85 -11.45
C GLU A 48 21.84 -6.12 -12.28
N LEU A 49 20.60 -6.63 -12.31
CA LEU A 49 20.24 -7.80 -13.12
C LEU A 49 20.46 -7.56 -14.62
N ASP A 50 20.09 -6.38 -15.14
CA ASP A 50 20.35 -5.97 -16.52
C ASP A 50 21.85 -5.92 -16.81
N SER A 51 22.64 -5.30 -15.92
CA SER A 51 24.10 -5.20 -16.06
C SER A 51 24.79 -6.57 -16.09
N LYS A 52 24.20 -7.57 -15.44
CA LYS A 52 24.67 -8.97 -15.41
C LYS A 52 24.13 -9.80 -16.58
N GLY A 53 23.29 -9.23 -17.44
CA GLY A 53 22.71 -9.90 -18.61
C GLY A 53 21.69 -10.97 -18.25
N VAL A 54 20.97 -10.81 -17.14
CA VAL A 54 19.90 -11.74 -16.75
C VAL A 54 18.73 -11.58 -17.74
N PRO A 55 18.37 -12.63 -18.50
CA PRO A 55 17.30 -12.53 -19.50
C PRO A 55 15.92 -12.47 -18.83
N GLY A 56 14.94 -11.96 -19.57
CA GLY A 56 13.54 -11.94 -19.14
C GLY A 56 13.17 -10.79 -18.20
N VAL A 57 14.12 -10.02 -17.68
CA VAL A 57 13.83 -8.79 -16.92
C VAL A 57 13.78 -7.61 -17.87
N GLY A 58 12.62 -6.96 -17.98
CA GLY A 58 12.44 -5.79 -18.84
C GLY A 58 12.69 -4.47 -18.11
N LYS A 59 12.83 -3.39 -18.88
CA LYS A 59 13.04 -2.03 -18.34
C LYS A 59 11.86 -1.58 -17.49
N TYR A 60 12.12 -1.21 -16.23
CA TYR A 60 11.12 -0.66 -15.34
C TYR A 60 10.68 0.76 -15.73
N ARG A 61 9.56 1.22 -15.14
CA ARG A 61 9.09 2.60 -15.26
C ARG A 61 8.40 3.09 -14.00
N ARG A 62 8.57 4.38 -13.71
CA ARG A 62 7.71 5.12 -12.78
C ARG A 62 6.40 5.49 -13.48
N LEU A 63 5.29 5.29 -12.78
CA LEU A 63 3.95 5.64 -13.24
C LEU A 63 3.50 6.90 -12.51
N VAL A 64 3.07 7.93 -13.23
CA VAL A 64 2.47 9.10 -12.57
C VAL A 64 1.12 8.68 -12.00
N HIS A 65 0.91 8.86 -10.69
CA HIS A 65 -0.39 8.57 -10.11
C HIS A 65 -1.43 9.58 -10.61
N PRO A 66 -2.57 9.17 -11.19
CA PRO A 66 -3.53 10.06 -11.86
C PRO A 66 -4.12 11.18 -10.99
N ALA A 67 -4.02 11.06 -9.66
CA ALA A 67 -4.54 12.04 -8.72
C ALA A 67 -3.59 13.22 -8.46
N GLY A 68 -2.39 13.24 -9.05
CA GLY A 68 -1.55 14.43 -9.08
C GLY A 68 -0.96 14.87 -7.73
N SER A 69 -0.91 14.00 -6.72
CA SER A 69 -0.36 14.32 -5.38
C SER A 69 1.17 14.18 -5.27
N GLY A 70 1.88 14.00 -6.39
CA GLY A 70 3.31 13.74 -6.42
C GLY A 70 3.71 12.33 -5.97
N MET A 71 2.73 11.43 -5.82
CA MET A 71 2.98 10.00 -5.65
C MET A 71 3.18 9.35 -7.02
N GLU A 72 4.10 8.41 -7.08
CA GLU A 72 4.40 7.62 -8.28
C GLU A 72 4.10 6.16 -7.99
N GLY A 73 3.54 5.45 -8.97
CA GLY A 73 3.59 3.99 -8.99
C GLY A 73 4.91 3.50 -9.58
N PHE A 74 5.14 2.21 -9.47
CA PHE A 74 6.30 1.53 -10.07
C PHE A 74 5.83 0.34 -10.87
N GLN A 75 6.40 0.12 -12.04
CA GLN A 75 6.13 -1.07 -12.85
C GLN A 75 7.43 -1.70 -13.31
N MET A 76 7.54 -3.00 -13.08
CA MET A 76 8.59 -3.85 -13.65
C MET A 76 7.98 -4.90 -14.56
N PHE A 77 8.80 -5.42 -15.48
CA PHE A 77 8.41 -6.43 -16.45
C PHE A 77 9.26 -7.67 -16.25
N VAL A 78 8.60 -8.83 -16.22
CA VAL A 78 9.23 -10.14 -16.10
C VAL A 78 8.61 -11.02 -17.17
N GLU A 79 9.39 -11.36 -18.19
CA GLU A 79 8.96 -12.06 -19.39
C GLU A 79 7.77 -11.37 -20.07
N ASP A 80 6.60 -12.01 -20.09
CA ASP A 80 5.34 -11.49 -20.61
C ASP A 80 4.44 -10.85 -19.53
N TRP A 81 4.89 -10.83 -18.28
CA TRP A 81 4.15 -10.30 -17.14
C TRP A 81 4.62 -8.90 -16.76
N SER A 82 3.76 -8.19 -16.05
CA SER A 82 4.16 -6.97 -15.35
C SER A 82 3.69 -6.96 -13.92
N VAL A 83 4.57 -6.48 -13.04
CA VAL A 83 4.28 -6.26 -11.62
C VAL A 83 4.16 -4.75 -11.43
N ILE A 84 3.00 -4.30 -10.94
CA ILE A 84 2.70 -2.88 -10.74
C ILE A 84 2.48 -2.61 -9.25
N PHE A 85 3.23 -1.67 -8.69
CA PHE A 85 3.07 -1.17 -7.34
C PHE A 85 2.37 0.19 -7.39
N VAL A 86 1.31 0.34 -6.61
CA VAL A 86 0.50 1.56 -6.56
C VAL A 86 0.37 2.03 -5.10
N PRO A 87 1.05 3.12 -4.71
CA PRO A 87 0.80 3.80 -3.45
C PRO A 87 -0.63 4.39 -3.46
N LEU A 88 -1.46 3.94 -2.52
CA LEU A 88 -2.86 4.33 -2.45
C LEU A 88 -3.05 5.63 -1.67
N LEU A 89 -3.87 6.54 -2.20
CA LEU A 89 -4.07 7.90 -1.66
C LEU A 89 -4.96 7.97 -0.41
N GLY A 90 -5.45 6.84 0.07
CA GLY A 90 -6.35 6.72 1.20
C GLY A 90 -5.82 5.68 2.19
N PHE A 91 -6.30 5.77 3.41
CA PHE A 91 -5.84 4.91 4.50
C PHE A 91 -6.77 3.72 4.67
N ALA A 92 -6.17 2.55 4.83
CA ALA A 92 -6.86 1.30 5.09
C ALA A 92 -6.73 0.94 6.58
N ARG A 93 -7.53 -0.02 7.03
CA ARG A 93 -7.16 -0.84 8.18
C ARG A 93 -6.60 -2.16 7.68
N PRO A 94 -5.75 -2.83 8.46
CA PRO A 94 -5.34 -4.18 8.12
C PRO A 94 -6.54 -5.12 8.00
N ASN A 95 -6.42 -6.15 7.18
CA ASN A 95 -7.49 -7.12 6.96
C ASN A 95 -7.67 -7.96 8.24
N PRO A 96 -8.90 -8.29 8.69
CA PRO A 96 -9.12 -9.25 9.78
C PRO A 96 -8.30 -10.54 9.70
N GLN A 97 -7.99 -11.02 8.50
CA GLN A 97 -7.11 -12.19 8.31
C GLN A 97 -5.65 -11.97 8.77
N ASP A 98 -5.22 -10.70 8.86
CA ASP A 98 -3.89 -10.28 9.28
C ASP A 98 -3.80 -9.99 10.80
N GLU A 99 -4.93 -10.05 11.53
CA GLU A 99 -5.03 -9.66 12.96
C GLU A 99 -4.08 -10.47 13.86
N ALA A 100 -3.86 -11.74 13.55
CA ALA A 100 -2.95 -12.59 14.33
C ALA A 100 -1.46 -12.25 14.14
N ARG A 101 -1.11 -11.42 13.14
CA ARG A 101 0.27 -11.13 12.74
C ARG A 101 0.68 -9.68 12.95
N ILE A 102 -0.30 -8.80 13.16
CA ILE A 102 -0.09 -7.39 13.45
C ILE A 102 -0.37 -7.18 14.94
N THR A 103 0.39 -6.31 15.59
CA THR A 103 0.14 -6.03 17.01
C THR A 103 -1.29 -5.48 17.19
N THR A 104 -1.98 -5.89 18.25
CA THR A 104 -3.41 -5.55 18.45
C THR A 104 -3.67 -4.04 18.48
N ALA A 105 -2.69 -3.23 18.87
CA ALA A 105 -2.77 -1.78 18.82
C ALA A 105 -2.81 -1.27 17.36
N GLN A 106 -1.81 -1.66 16.55
CA GLN A 106 -1.67 -1.25 15.16
C GLN A 106 -2.82 -1.78 14.28
N PHE A 107 -3.34 -2.96 14.57
CA PHE A 107 -4.47 -3.55 13.85
C PHE A 107 -5.73 -2.66 13.84
N LYS A 108 -5.92 -1.85 14.90
CA LYS A 108 -7.10 -0.99 15.05
C LYS A 108 -6.92 0.39 14.40
N GLU A 109 -5.70 0.72 13.98
CA GLU A 109 -5.32 2.02 13.49
C GLU A 109 -5.39 2.10 11.96
N PRO A 110 -5.63 3.31 11.40
CA PRO A 110 -5.45 3.54 9.98
C PRO A 110 -3.98 3.38 9.60
N CYS A 111 -3.75 2.82 8.42
CA CYS A 111 -2.44 2.63 7.81
C CYS A 111 -2.46 3.09 6.35
N ALA A 112 -1.32 3.57 5.87
CA ALA A 112 -1.08 3.78 4.45
C ALA A 112 -0.87 2.43 3.75
N ARG A 113 -1.10 2.38 2.44
CA ARG A 113 -1.04 1.13 1.66
C ARG A 113 -0.34 1.29 0.32
N ILE A 114 0.51 0.31 -0.04
CA ILE A 114 0.96 0.10 -1.42
C ILE A 114 0.36 -1.23 -1.89
N ALA A 115 -0.48 -1.17 -2.92
CA ALA A 115 -1.07 -2.35 -3.54
C ALA A 115 -0.22 -2.83 -4.71
N VAL A 116 -0.04 -4.14 -4.82
CA VAL A 116 0.77 -4.75 -5.89
C VAL A 116 -0.10 -5.64 -6.78
N PHE A 117 0.06 -5.51 -8.09
CA PHE A 117 -0.73 -6.15 -9.13
C PHE A 117 0.17 -6.94 -10.08
N LEU A 118 -0.29 -8.11 -10.53
CA LEU A 118 0.42 -8.98 -11.47
C LEU A 118 -0.14 -8.87 -12.89
N THR A 119 -0.73 -7.74 -13.22
CA THR A 119 -1.42 -7.55 -14.49
C THR A 119 -1.57 -6.07 -14.75
N ASP A 120 -1.53 -5.73 -16.04
CA ASP A 120 -1.93 -4.43 -16.56
C ASP A 120 -3.43 -4.38 -16.89
N ASN A 121 -4.16 -5.49 -16.72
CA ASN A 121 -5.60 -5.54 -16.82
C ASN A 121 -6.22 -4.60 -15.77
N PRO A 122 -6.99 -3.58 -16.17
CA PRO A 122 -7.60 -2.66 -15.22
C PRO A 122 -8.54 -3.32 -14.20
N GLN A 123 -9.11 -4.49 -14.52
CA GLN A 123 -9.95 -5.27 -13.61
C GLN A 123 -9.17 -6.28 -12.76
N GLY A 124 -7.86 -6.36 -12.96
CA GLY A 124 -6.97 -7.19 -12.15
C GLY A 124 -6.92 -6.73 -10.71
N ASN A 125 -6.92 -7.69 -9.79
CA ASN A 125 -6.93 -7.43 -8.36
C ASN A 125 -5.51 -7.42 -7.78
N ALA A 126 -5.32 -6.64 -6.71
CA ALA A 126 -4.09 -6.65 -5.94
C ALA A 126 -3.87 -8.02 -5.33
N PHE A 127 -2.64 -8.53 -5.35
CA PHE A 127 -2.31 -9.85 -4.79
C PHE A 127 -1.38 -9.75 -3.57
N TYR A 128 -0.75 -8.60 -3.38
CA TYR A 128 0.19 -8.33 -2.30
C TYR A 128 0.03 -6.87 -1.85
N ASP A 129 0.21 -6.63 -0.55
CA ASP A 129 0.07 -5.31 0.03
C ASP A 129 1.18 -5.00 1.03
N PHE A 130 1.64 -3.75 1.01
CA PHE A 130 2.39 -3.15 2.11
C PHE A 130 1.45 -2.26 2.91
N LEU A 131 1.42 -2.43 4.22
CA LEU A 131 0.73 -1.59 5.19
C LEU A 131 1.79 -0.80 5.96
N ILE A 132 1.64 0.53 6.00
CA ILE A 132 2.55 1.45 6.69
C ILE A 132 1.77 2.13 7.81
N PHE A 133 2.21 1.96 9.04
CA PHE A 133 1.51 2.44 10.23
C PHE A 133 1.96 3.85 10.62
N GLN A 134 1.22 4.47 11.55
CA GLN A 134 1.49 5.84 12.01
C GLN A 134 2.82 5.99 12.75
N ASP A 135 3.31 4.91 13.36
CA ASP A 135 4.60 4.83 14.04
C ASP A 135 5.77 4.52 13.08
N HIS A 136 5.52 4.55 11.76
CA HIS A 136 6.46 4.21 10.69
C HIS A 136 6.86 2.75 10.61
N SER A 137 6.33 1.88 11.48
CA SER A 137 6.44 0.44 11.27
C SER A 137 5.68 0.04 10.01
N TRP A 138 6.02 -1.11 9.45
CA TRP A 138 5.32 -1.63 8.28
C TRP A 138 5.20 -3.13 8.32
N PHE A 139 4.16 -3.60 7.64
CA PHE A 139 3.83 -5.00 7.48
C PHE A 139 3.49 -5.25 6.02
N ALA A 140 4.05 -6.29 5.43
CA ALA A 140 3.75 -6.69 4.08
C ALA A 140 3.16 -8.09 4.06
N TRP A 141 2.07 -8.24 3.32
CA TRP A 141 1.33 -9.50 3.26
C TRP A 141 0.79 -9.79 1.87
N GLY A 142 0.99 -11.03 1.49
CA GLY A 142 0.47 -11.73 0.33
C GLY A 142 0.98 -13.17 0.41
N TYR A 143 0.82 -13.95 -0.65
CA TYR A 143 1.13 -15.38 -0.65
C TYR A 143 2.49 -15.73 0.01
N GLY A 144 2.47 -16.61 1.01
CA GLY A 144 3.65 -17.26 1.60
C GLY A 144 4.56 -16.41 2.50
N TRP A 145 4.43 -15.08 2.53
CA TRP A 145 5.53 -14.23 3.01
C TRP A 145 5.08 -12.98 3.80
N PRO A 146 4.67 -13.14 5.08
CA PRO A 146 4.63 -12.01 6.00
C PRO A 146 6.03 -11.45 6.21
N LYS A 147 6.21 -10.17 5.93
CA LYS A 147 7.36 -9.42 6.42
C LYS A 147 6.90 -8.27 7.30
N GLN A 148 7.66 -8.03 8.36
CA GLN A 148 7.40 -6.90 9.24
C GLN A 148 8.74 -6.30 9.68
N GLN A 149 8.74 -4.98 9.88
CA GLN A 149 9.86 -4.27 10.48
C GLN A 149 9.34 -3.24 11.47
N SER A 150 10.20 -2.92 12.44
CA SER A 150 9.87 -1.95 13.49
C SER A 150 9.65 -0.55 12.93
N ASP A 151 10.35 -0.18 11.87
CA ASP A 151 10.30 1.17 11.31
C ASP A 151 10.94 1.27 9.90
N ILE A 152 10.58 2.33 9.17
CA ILE A 152 11.14 2.69 7.87
C ILE A 152 12.65 2.98 7.93
N GLU A 153 13.15 3.57 9.01
CA GLU A 153 14.52 4.07 9.09
C GLU A 153 15.55 2.93 9.11
N ASN A 154 15.24 1.85 9.81
CA ASN A 154 16.07 0.66 9.98
C ASN A 154 15.82 -0.41 8.91
N THR A 155 14.91 -0.15 7.96
CA THR A 155 14.60 -1.10 6.89
C THR A 155 15.71 -1.09 5.84
N ASP A 156 16.31 -2.26 5.61
CA ASP A 156 17.15 -2.52 4.44
C ASP A 156 16.26 -2.68 3.19
N PHE A 157 16.01 -1.56 2.50
CA PHE A 157 15.18 -1.53 1.31
C PHE A 157 15.83 -2.23 0.10
N GLU A 158 17.16 -2.31 0.05
CA GLU A 158 17.87 -3.01 -1.02
C GLU A 158 17.73 -4.53 -0.85
N GLY A 159 17.99 -5.04 0.36
CA GLY A 159 17.72 -6.44 0.69
C GLY A 159 16.24 -6.82 0.52
N LEU A 160 15.31 -5.95 0.92
CA LEU A 160 13.88 -6.15 0.67
C LEU A 160 13.57 -6.22 -0.84
N ALA A 161 14.16 -5.34 -1.64
CA ALA A 161 13.96 -5.33 -3.10
C ALA A 161 14.51 -6.59 -3.77
N VAL A 162 15.71 -7.06 -3.37
CA VAL A 162 16.29 -8.32 -3.85
C VAL A 162 15.33 -9.48 -3.61
N ASP A 163 14.85 -9.60 -2.37
CA ASP A 163 13.95 -10.69 -2.02
C ASP A 163 12.60 -10.62 -2.77
N LEU A 164 12.05 -9.41 -2.96
CA LEU A 164 10.81 -9.21 -3.72
C LEU A 164 10.98 -9.59 -5.19
N VAL A 165 12.04 -9.10 -5.84
CA VAL A 165 12.32 -9.41 -7.26
C VAL A 165 12.53 -10.92 -7.43
N HIS A 166 13.33 -11.54 -6.55
CA HIS A 166 13.53 -12.98 -6.56
C HIS A 166 12.22 -13.76 -6.37
N GLY A 167 11.40 -13.36 -5.39
CA GLY A 167 10.10 -13.99 -5.14
C GLY A 167 9.13 -13.85 -6.31
N PHE A 168 9.01 -12.66 -6.89
CA PHE A 168 8.15 -12.47 -8.06
C PHE A 168 8.63 -13.28 -9.25
N ILE A 169 9.94 -13.31 -9.56
CA ILE A 169 10.45 -14.09 -10.69
C ILE A 169 10.27 -15.60 -10.46
N SER A 170 10.54 -16.08 -9.26
CA SER A 170 10.56 -17.53 -8.98
C SER A 170 9.15 -18.14 -8.91
N ASP A 171 8.18 -17.39 -8.39
CA ASP A 171 6.87 -17.94 -8.03
C ASP A 171 5.71 -17.46 -8.93
N ILE A 172 5.95 -16.61 -9.95
CA ILE A 172 4.89 -16.01 -10.80
C ILE A 172 3.91 -17.03 -11.40
N PHE A 173 4.36 -18.26 -11.63
CA PHE A 173 3.60 -19.32 -12.28
C PHE A 173 2.88 -20.30 -11.34
N VAL A 174 3.15 -20.29 -10.03
CA VAL A 174 2.83 -21.46 -9.17
C VAL A 174 1.48 -21.35 -8.46
N THR A 175 1.11 -20.21 -7.84
CA THR A 175 -0.25 -20.00 -7.29
C THR A 175 -0.36 -18.61 -6.66
N TRP A 176 -1.25 -17.73 -7.14
CA TRP A 176 -1.50 -16.45 -6.46
C TRP A 176 -3.00 -16.25 -6.25
N ASN A 177 -3.43 -16.29 -4.99
CA ASN A 177 -4.77 -15.87 -4.61
C ASN A 177 -4.79 -14.34 -4.56
N VAL A 178 -5.55 -13.73 -5.46
CA VAL A 178 -5.80 -12.29 -5.48
C VAL A 178 -6.59 -11.86 -4.25
N ARG A 179 -6.28 -10.69 -3.68
CA ARG A 179 -7.18 -10.03 -2.73
C ARG A 179 -8.38 -9.53 -3.55
N ASP A 180 -9.52 -10.20 -3.41
CA ASP A 180 -10.76 -9.98 -4.19
C ASP A 180 -11.41 -8.59 -4.08
N THR A 181 -10.74 -7.58 -3.50
CA THR A 181 -11.38 -6.32 -3.12
C THR A 181 -10.74 -5.06 -3.68
N THR A 182 -9.55 -5.12 -4.28
CA THR A 182 -8.87 -3.92 -4.83
C THR A 182 -8.44 -4.15 -6.26
N SER A 183 -9.20 -3.62 -7.23
CA SER A 183 -8.81 -3.67 -8.64
C SER A 183 -7.84 -2.55 -9.03
N LEU A 184 -7.05 -2.76 -10.08
CA LEU A 184 -6.08 -1.78 -10.58
C LEU A 184 -6.75 -0.46 -11.00
N THR A 185 -7.94 -0.53 -11.60
CA THR A 185 -8.76 0.66 -11.92
C THR A 185 -9.07 1.46 -10.68
N VAL A 186 -9.46 0.80 -9.58
CA VAL A 186 -9.77 1.46 -8.31
C VAL A 186 -8.52 2.07 -7.69
N ALA A 187 -7.38 1.39 -7.78
CA ALA A 187 -6.12 1.88 -7.26
C ALA A 187 -5.62 3.13 -8.00
N LEU A 188 -5.88 3.23 -9.30
CA LEU A 188 -5.50 4.36 -10.14
C LEU A 188 -6.57 5.47 -10.22
N ASP A 189 -7.75 5.27 -9.63
CA ASP A 189 -8.85 6.24 -9.69
C ASP A 189 -8.54 7.47 -8.82
N PRO A 190 -8.40 8.67 -9.43
CA PRO A 190 -8.06 9.89 -8.69
C PRO A 190 -9.19 10.39 -7.78
N LYS A 191 -10.44 9.93 -8.01
CA LYS A 191 -11.63 10.33 -7.24
C LYS A 191 -11.92 9.37 -6.10
N LYS A 192 -11.41 8.13 -6.16
CA LYS A 192 -11.54 7.19 -5.06
C LYS A 192 -10.40 7.44 -4.10
N HIS A 193 -10.74 8.09 -2.99
CA HIS A 193 -10.02 7.85 -1.75
C HIS A 193 -10.29 6.39 -1.39
N PRO A 194 -9.30 5.48 -1.36
CA PRO A 194 -9.52 4.18 -0.76
C PRO A 194 -9.83 4.41 0.72
N TYR A 195 -11.13 4.45 1.04
CA TYR A 195 -11.64 4.40 2.39
C TYR A 195 -12.53 3.17 2.51
N ILE A 196 -12.20 2.33 3.48
CA ILE A 196 -13.21 1.70 4.31
C ILE A 196 -12.94 2.22 5.72
N PHE A 197 -13.45 3.42 6.03
CA PHE A 197 -13.83 3.72 7.40
C PHE A 197 -15.13 2.96 7.64
N GLY A 198 -15.12 1.98 8.53
CA GLY A 198 -16.32 1.37 9.06
C GLY A 198 -16.02 0.70 10.38
N LEU A 199 -16.81 1.04 11.41
CA LEU A 199 -17.13 0.05 12.42
C LEU A 199 -17.85 -1.12 11.73
N PRO A 200 -17.87 -2.34 12.33
CA PRO A 200 -18.61 -3.46 11.76
C PRO A 200 -20.04 -3.03 11.35
N GLY A 201 -20.38 -3.13 10.06
CA GLY A 201 -21.72 -2.81 9.53
C GLY A 201 -21.88 -1.53 8.68
N GLU A 202 -20.82 -0.77 8.39
CA GLU A 202 -20.89 0.45 7.53
C GLU A 202 -20.41 0.25 6.08
N GLU A 203 -20.49 -0.98 5.56
CA GLU A 203 -20.26 -1.23 4.13
C GLU A 203 -21.37 -0.57 3.30
N ARG A 204 -21.07 0.56 2.66
CA ARG A 204 -21.90 1.07 1.56
C ARG A 204 -21.09 1.04 0.28
N GLN A 205 -21.49 0.13 -0.59
CA GLN A 205 -21.15 0.20 -2.01
C GLN A 205 -21.55 1.59 -2.50
N SER A 206 -20.59 2.36 -3.03
CA SER A 206 -20.91 3.53 -3.84
C SER A 206 -21.47 3.03 -5.16
N GLY A 207 -22.73 2.58 -5.13
CA GLY A 207 -23.54 2.36 -6.31
C GLY A 207 -24.09 3.69 -6.77
N SER A 208 -23.63 4.15 -7.92
CA SER A 208 -24.37 4.95 -8.90
C SER A 208 -23.67 4.78 -10.24
#